data_AF-A0A7T5UGP6-F1
#
_entry.id   AF-A0A7T5UGP6-F1
#
_cell.length_a   1.000
_cell.length_b   1.000
_cell.length_c   1.000
_cell.angle_alpha   90.00
_cell.angle_beta   90.00
_cell.angle_gamma   90.00
#
_symmetry.space_group_name_H-M   'P 1'
#
loop_
_entity.id
_entity.type
_entity.pdbx_description
1 polymer ?
#
loop_
_entity_poly.entity_id
_entity_poly.type
_entity_poly.pdbx_seq_one_letter_code
_entity_poly.pdbx_strand_id
1 'polypeptide(L)'
;MSRRCMVTGKMQMSGNNVSHAQNKTRRKFNPSVNDQGIYSEVLGKTVRLRVGPNGLRTIEHKGGLDVWLTSTAKTKLPVELQKVKAQIEKKLESQGKAAPKKPMAAKKPTQKKPNVSARLAKKKAAKTAAK
;
A
#
# COMPACT_ATOMS: atom_id res chain seq x y z
N MET A 1 5.98 12.12 22.10
CA MET A 1 5.02 11.75 21.03
C MET A 1 5.69 10.86 20.00
N SER A 2 5.07 9.73 19.63
CA SER A 2 5.60 8.82 18.60
C SER A 2 5.34 9.39 17.20
N ARG A 3 6.41 9.73 16.46
CA ARG A 3 6.33 10.18 15.07
C ARG A 3 6.07 8.98 14.16
N ARG A 4 4.79 8.57 14.05
CA ARG A 4 4.33 7.48 13.20
C ARG A 4 3.39 7.99 12.11
N CYS A 5 3.64 7.58 10.87
CA CYS A 5 2.72 7.85 9.75
C CYS A 5 1.51 6.89 9.83
N MET A 6 0.30 7.43 9.81
CA MET A 6 -0.94 6.65 9.96
C MET A 6 -1.25 5.75 8.74
N VAL A 7 -0.76 6.14 7.56
CA VAL A 7 -1.01 5.46 6.29
C VAL A 7 -0.02 4.34 6.03
N THR A 8 1.27 4.62 6.21
CA THR A 8 2.37 3.68 5.89
C THR A 8 2.94 2.98 7.11
N GLY A 9 2.59 3.43 8.32
CA GLY A 9 3.11 2.87 9.56
C GLY A 9 4.59 3.17 9.84
N LYS A 10 5.26 3.96 8.99
CA LYS A 10 6.68 4.33 9.16
C LYS A 10 6.90 4.95 10.54
N MET A 11 7.87 4.41 11.26
CA MET A 11 8.23 4.79 12.62
C MET A 11 9.70 5.24 12.67
N GLN A 12 10.05 5.91 13.75
CA GLN A 12 11.43 6.29 14.05
C GLN A 12 12.34 5.07 14.11
N MET A 13 13.50 5.17 13.46
CA MET A 13 14.55 4.16 13.51
C MET A 13 15.69 4.65 14.41
N SER A 14 16.27 3.76 15.21
CA SER A 14 17.51 4.03 15.94
C SER A 14 18.70 3.52 15.14
N GLY A 15 19.82 4.23 15.18
CA GLY A 15 21.06 3.75 14.60
C GLY A 15 22.24 4.59 15.05
N ASN A 16 23.36 4.46 14.37
CA ASN A 16 24.60 5.16 14.71
C ASN A 16 24.99 6.12 13.58
N ASN A 17 25.64 7.23 13.93
CA ASN A 17 26.54 7.90 13.01
C ASN A 17 27.88 7.17 13.06
N VAL A 18 28.46 6.86 11.91
CA VAL A 18 29.73 6.14 11.80
C VAL A 18 30.69 7.05 11.07
N SER A 19 31.77 7.44 11.75
CA SER A 19 32.86 8.21 11.13
C SER A 19 33.76 7.33 10.26
N HIS A 20 34.65 7.95 9.50
CA HIS A 20 35.68 7.23 8.72
C HIS A 20 36.59 6.36 9.60
N ALA A 21 36.88 6.80 10.84
CA ALA A 21 37.61 6.03 11.84
C ALA A 21 36.74 4.98 12.57
N GLN A 22 35.51 4.74 12.11
CA GLN A 22 34.53 3.84 12.71
C GLN A 22 34.09 4.18 14.15
N ASN A 23 34.33 5.40 14.63
CA ASN A 23 33.72 5.87 15.88
C ASN A 23 32.20 5.97 15.71
N LYS A 24 31.45 5.28 16.59
CA LYS A 24 29.99 5.13 16.52
C LYS A 24 29.31 6.00 17.58
N THR A 25 28.51 6.99 17.15
CA THR A 25 27.68 7.81 18.06
C THR A 25 26.20 7.51 17.84
N ARG A 26 25.38 7.44 18.90
CA ARG A 26 23.96 7.07 18.81
C ARG A 26 23.15 8.21 18.19
N ARG A 27 22.27 7.90 17.23
CA ARG A 27 21.31 8.87 16.65
C ARG A 27 19.93 8.27 16.39
N LYS A 28 18.96 9.16 16.21
CA LYS A 28 17.56 8.84 15.90
C LYS A 28 17.22 9.32 14.50
N PHE A 29 16.64 8.45 13.68
CA PHE A 29 16.16 8.75 12.33
C PHE A 29 14.65 8.97 12.38
N ASN A 30 14.25 10.24 12.38
CA ASN A 30 12.84 10.62 12.44
C ASN A 30 12.23 10.69 11.04
N PRO A 31 11.06 10.08 10.79
CA PRO A 31 10.29 10.33 9.58
C PRO A 31 9.80 11.78 9.52
N SER A 32 9.71 12.36 8.33
CA SER A 32 8.97 13.61 8.10
C SER A 32 7.47 13.31 8.15
N VAL A 33 6.82 13.67 9.24
CA VAL A 33 5.37 13.51 9.44
C VAL A 33 4.78 14.85 9.84
N ASN A 34 3.75 15.28 9.11
CA ASN A 34 3.04 16.52 9.33
C ASN A 34 1.54 16.24 9.48
N ASP A 35 0.83 17.10 10.20
CA ASP A 35 -0.63 17.07 10.27
C ASP A 35 -1.20 17.71 9.01
N GLN A 36 -1.85 16.93 8.16
CA GLN A 36 -2.39 17.38 6.88
C GLN A 36 -3.87 17.00 6.77
N GLY A 37 -4.67 17.90 6.19
CA GLY A 37 -6.08 17.64 5.91
C GLY A 37 -6.23 17.05 4.51
N ILE A 38 -6.84 15.87 4.41
CA ILE A 38 -7.17 15.25 3.13
C ILE A 38 -8.69 15.23 3.00
N TYR A 39 -9.19 15.68 1.86
CA TYR A 39 -10.62 15.71 1.58
C TYR A 39 -11.15 14.30 1.26
N SER A 40 -12.28 13.94 1.86
CA SER A 40 -13.04 12.72 1.55
C SER A 40 -14.30 13.12 0.78
N GLU A 41 -14.47 12.54 -0.41
CA GLU A 41 -15.60 12.82 -1.29
C GLU A 41 -16.88 12.18 -0.77
N VAL A 42 -16.78 10.96 -0.24
CA VAL A 42 -17.95 10.22 0.28
C VAL A 42 -18.53 10.89 1.54
N LEU A 43 -17.67 11.43 2.40
CA LEU A 43 -18.09 12.10 3.63
C LEU A 43 -18.34 13.60 3.46
N GLY A 44 -17.83 14.21 2.38
CA GLY A 44 -17.86 15.67 2.18
C GLY A 44 -17.09 16.44 3.26
N LYS A 45 -16.08 15.82 3.87
CA LYS A 45 -15.34 16.38 5.03
C LYS A 45 -13.84 16.19 4.86
N THR A 46 -13.08 17.15 5.37
CA THR A 46 -11.62 17.05 5.45
C THR A 46 -11.21 16.26 6.68
N VAL A 47 -10.55 15.12 6.48
CA VAL A 47 -10.00 14.29 7.55
C VAL A 47 -8.56 14.73 7.83
N ARG A 48 -8.29 15.13 9.07
CA ARG A 48 -6.93 15.50 9.53
C ARG A 48 -6.17 14.23 9.91
N LEU A 49 -5.02 14.01 9.29
CA LEU A 49 -4.20 12.82 9.49
C LEU A 49 -2.73 13.19 9.67
N ARG A 50 -2.02 12.42 10.51
CA ARG A 50 -0.55 12.45 10.59
C ARG A 50 0.04 11.64 9.46
N VAL A 51 0.50 12.34 8.41
CA VAL A 51 0.96 11.72 7.17
C VAL A 51 2.32 12.29 6.79
N GLY A 52 3.18 11.41 6.28
CA GLY A 52 4.45 11.80 5.65
C GLY A 52 4.34 11.76 4.12
N PRO A 53 5.36 12.24 3.38
CA PRO A 53 5.31 12.36 1.92
C PRO A 53 5.02 11.02 1.21
N ASN A 54 5.57 9.91 1.71
CA ASN A 54 5.26 8.58 1.16
C ASN A 54 3.81 8.14 1.39
N GLY A 55 3.18 8.62 2.47
CA GLY A 55 1.77 8.37 2.74
C GLY A 55 0.87 9.09 1.75
N LEU A 56 1.14 10.38 1.50
CA LEU A 56 0.44 11.17 0.50
C LEU A 56 0.54 10.53 -0.89
N ARG A 57 1.76 10.18 -1.32
CA ARG A 57 1.99 9.48 -2.60
C ARG A 57 1.20 8.17 -2.72
N THR A 58 1.05 7.42 -1.62
CA THR A 58 0.30 6.15 -1.63
C THR A 58 -1.21 6.38 -1.78
N ILE A 59 -1.73 7.44 -1.15
CA ILE A 59 -3.15 7.82 -1.24
C ILE A 59 -3.47 8.28 -2.65
N GLU A 60 -2.64 9.16 -3.21
CA GLU A 60 -2.79 9.66 -4.58
C GLU A 60 -2.67 8.55 -5.63
N HIS A 61 -1.69 7.66 -5.49
CA HIS A 61 -1.53 6.52 -6.40
C HIS A 61 -2.75 5.57 -6.38
N LYS A 62 -3.52 5.54 -5.29
CA LYS A 62 -4.73 4.73 -5.20
C LYS A 62 -5.99 5.47 -5.62
N GLY A 63 -5.89 6.74 -5.99
CA GLY A 63 -7.04 7.55 -6.41
C GLY A 63 -7.82 8.16 -5.25
N GLY A 64 -7.17 8.47 -4.12
CA GLY A 64 -7.78 9.24 -3.04
C GLY A 64 -7.98 8.47 -1.73
N LEU A 65 -8.44 9.19 -0.70
CA LEU A 65 -8.57 8.66 0.66
C LEU A 65 -9.58 7.51 0.74
N ASP A 66 -10.74 7.68 0.10
CA ASP A 66 -11.87 6.76 0.24
C ASP A 66 -11.59 5.43 -0.45
N VAL A 67 -10.98 5.47 -1.64
CA VAL A 67 -10.53 4.28 -2.38
C VAL A 67 -9.41 3.56 -1.61
N TRP A 68 -8.50 4.30 -0.98
CA TRP A 68 -7.47 3.71 -0.15
C TRP A 68 -8.05 3.00 1.10
N LEU A 69 -9.00 3.62 1.78
CA LEU A 69 -9.63 3.08 2.98
C LEU A 69 -10.49 1.84 2.68
N THR A 70 -11.26 1.86 1.58
CA THR A 70 -12.08 0.72 1.16
C THR A 70 -11.21 -0.48 0.76
N SER A 71 -10.15 -0.25 -0.02
CA SER A 71 -9.22 -1.30 -0.48
C SER A 71 -8.35 -1.92 0.63
N THR A 72 -8.10 -1.20 1.73
CA THR A 72 -7.20 -1.65 2.79
C THR A 72 -7.94 -2.45 3.88
N ALA A 73 -7.35 -3.55 4.36
CA ALA A 73 -7.94 -4.38 5.42
C ALA A 73 -7.92 -3.70 6.79
N LYS A 74 -9.00 -3.85 7.59
CA LYS A 74 -9.20 -3.19 8.90
C LYS A 74 -8.00 -3.35 9.86
N THR A 75 -7.36 -4.51 9.86
CA THR A 75 -6.18 -4.83 10.69
C THR A 75 -4.98 -3.91 10.46
N LYS A 76 -4.80 -3.38 9.24
CA LYS A 76 -3.65 -2.53 8.89
C LYS A 76 -3.89 -1.05 9.21
N LEU A 77 -5.12 -0.67 9.56
CA LEU A 77 -5.48 0.70 9.86
C LEU A 77 -5.39 0.97 11.36
N PRO A 78 -4.92 2.17 11.78
CA PRO A 78 -5.06 2.62 13.15
C PRO A 78 -6.53 2.84 13.50
N VAL A 79 -6.85 2.80 14.80
CA VAL A 79 -8.22 2.88 15.34
C VAL A 79 -8.99 4.11 14.82
N GLU A 80 -8.32 5.26 14.70
CA GLU A 80 -8.91 6.49 14.16
C GLU A 80 -9.43 6.30 12.73
N LEU A 81 -8.64 5.64 11.87
CA LEU A 81 -9.00 5.40 10.49
C LEU A 81 -10.02 4.25 10.32
N GLN A 82 -10.07 3.32 11.27
CA GLN A 82 -11.12 2.29 11.28
C GLN A 82 -12.51 2.90 11.48
N LYS A 83 -12.61 3.94 12.33
CA LYS A 83 -13.86 4.70 12.53
C LYS A 83 -14.28 5.42 11.24
N VAL A 84 -13.34 6.08 10.57
CA VAL A 84 -13.59 6.76 9.29
C VAL A 84 -14.04 5.76 8.22
N LYS A 85 -13.38 4.60 8.13
CA LYS A 85 -13.80 3.53 7.22
C LYS A 85 -15.23 3.07 7.50
N ALA A 86 -15.60 2.86 8.76
CA ALA A 86 -16.97 2.49 9.11
C ALA A 86 -18.00 3.58 8.75
N GLN A 87 -17.63 4.86 8.88
CA GLN A 87 -18.48 5.98 8.45
C GLN A 87 -18.65 6.00 6.92
N ILE A 88 -17.60 5.73 6.16
CA ILE A 88 -17.65 5.61 4.70
C ILE A 88 -18.53 4.44 4.29
N GLU A 89 -18.34 3.25 4.88
CA GLU A 89 -19.15 2.05 4.61
C GLU A 89 -20.65 2.36 4.83
N LYS A 90 -21.01 2.94 5.99
CA LYS A 90 -22.40 3.37 6.28
C LYS A 90 -22.93 4.42 5.30
N LYS A 91 -22.09 5.38 4.92
CA LYS A 91 -22.51 6.46 4.01
C LYS A 91 -22.73 5.92 2.59
N LEU A 92 -21.89 5.00 2.12
CA LEU A 92 -22.06 4.30 0.85
C LEU A 92 -23.36 3.47 0.83
N GLU A 93 -23.67 2.77 1.93
CA GLU A 93 -24.95 2.05 2.09
C GLU A 93 -26.15 3.00 2.00
N SER A 94 -26.08 4.16 2.67
CA SER A 94 -27.14 5.18 2.60
C SER A 94 -27.25 5.89 1.24
N GLN A 95 -26.17 5.93 0.47
CA GLN A 95 -26.10 6.60 -0.84
C GLN A 95 -26.56 5.71 -1.99
N GLY A 96 -26.69 4.39 -1.77
CA GLY A 96 -27.56 3.52 -2.56
C GLY A 96 -27.47 3.67 -4.09
N LYS A 97 -26.28 3.89 -4.65
CA LYS A 97 -26.01 3.70 -6.08
C LYS A 97 -25.40 2.31 -6.25
N ALA A 98 -26.07 1.50 -7.07
CA ALA A 98 -25.85 0.08 -7.29
C ALA A 98 -24.41 -0.42 -7.07
N ALA A 99 -24.29 -1.47 -6.25
CA ALA A 99 -23.06 -2.22 -6.08
C ALA A 99 -22.48 -2.69 -7.42
N PRO A 100 -21.22 -2.37 -7.76
CA PRO A 100 -20.38 -3.37 -8.37
C PRO A 100 -20.00 -4.36 -7.27
N LYS A 101 -20.64 -5.52 -7.31
CA LYS A 101 -20.14 -6.75 -6.70
C LYS A 101 -18.62 -6.82 -6.89
N LYS A 102 -17.88 -7.14 -5.82
CA LYS A 102 -16.47 -7.57 -5.89
C LYS A 102 -16.23 -8.37 -7.19
N PRO A 103 -15.28 -7.98 -8.07
CA PRO A 103 -14.45 -8.98 -8.68
C PRO A 103 -13.47 -9.43 -7.59
N MET A 104 -13.69 -10.67 -7.16
CA MET A 104 -12.69 -11.45 -6.44
C MET A 104 -11.34 -11.34 -7.14
N ALA A 105 -10.30 -11.15 -6.33
CA ALA A 105 -8.90 -11.48 -6.60
C ALA A 105 -8.54 -11.92 -8.03
N ALA A 106 -8.18 -10.98 -8.91
CA ALA A 106 -7.30 -11.28 -10.02
C ALA A 106 -5.85 -11.34 -9.50
N LYS A 107 -5.48 -12.51 -8.98
CA LYS A 107 -4.07 -12.93 -8.90
C LYS A 107 -3.53 -12.77 -10.33
N LYS A 108 -2.58 -11.85 -10.58
CA LYS A 108 -1.85 -11.85 -11.86
C LYS A 108 -1.38 -13.29 -12.10
N PRO A 109 -1.65 -13.91 -13.26
CA PRO A 109 -1.00 -15.17 -13.58
C PRO A 109 0.49 -14.84 -13.68
N THR A 110 1.26 -15.30 -12.71
CA THR A 110 2.71 -15.39 -12.84
C THR A 110 2.95 -16.26 -14.06
N GLN A 111 3.40 -15.64 -15.14
CA GLN A 111 3.90 -16.36 -16.31
C GLN A 111 5.08 -17.20 -15.82
N LYS A 112 4.81 -18.48 -15.55
CA LYS A 112 5.82 -19.49 -15.27
C LYS A 112 6.59 -19.64 -16.58
N LYS A 113 7.74 -18.94 -16.69
CA LYS A 113 8.67 -19.13 -17.81
C LYS A 113 8.91 -20.65 -17.95
N PRO A 114 8.78 -21.23 -19.15
CA PRO A 114 8.98 -22.66 -19.32
C PRO A 114 10.42 -22.99 -18.94
N ASN A 115 10.56 -23.96 -18.03
CA ASN A 115 11.85 -24.41 -17.53
C ASN A 115 12.69 -24.98 -18.69
N VAL A 116 14.02 -24.84 -18.62
CA VAL A 116 14.97 -25.09 -19.72
C VAL A 116 14.81 -26.49 -20.34
N SER A 117 14.45 -27.51 -19.54
CA SER A 117 14.18 -28.87 -20.01
C SER A 117 13.00 -28.98 -20.99
N ALA A 118 11.95 -28.17 -20.84
CA ALA A 118 10.79 -28.18 -21.75
C ALA A 118 11.11 -27.53 -23.11
N ARG A 119 12.09 -26.62 -23.14
CA ARG A 119 12.56 -25.95 -24.37
C ARG A 119 13.47 -26.87 -25.19
N LEU A 120 14.28 -27.68 -24.53
CA LEU A 120 15.12 -28.72 -25.16
C LEU A 120 14.28 -29.89 -25.72
N ALA A 121 13.20 -30.29 -25.05
CA ALA A 121 12.30 -31.33 -25.55
C ALA A 121 11.54 -30.90 -26.82
N LYS A 122 11.02 -29.65 -26.88
CA LYS A 122 10.39 -29.10 -28.09
C LYS A 122 11.37 -28.94 -29.26
N LYS A 123 12.62 -28.54 -29.00
CA LYS A 123 13.67 -28.46 -30.04
C LYS A 123 14.06 -29.84 -30.57
N LYS A 124 14.10 -30.87 -29.72
CA LYS A 124 14.34 -32.26 -30.18
C LYS A 124 13.18 -32.75 -31.05
N ALA A 125 11.93 -32.57 -30.62
CA ALA A 125 10.75 -33.01 -31.37
C ALA A 125 10.59 -32.30 -32.73
N ALA A 126 10.91 -31.00 -32.82
CA ALA A 126 10.86 -30.26 -34.08
C ALA A 126 11.97 -30.67 -35.07
N LYS A 127 13.10 -31.19 -34.57
CA LYS A 127 14.22 -31.64 -35.42
C LYS A 127 13.99 -33.05 -35.98
N THR A 128 13.19 -33.89 -35.32
CA THR A 128 12.80 -35.22 -35.83
C THR A 128 11.66 -35.18 -36.86
N ALA A 129 10.91 -34.08 -36.96
CA ALA A 129 9.84 -33.91 -37.94
C ALA A 129 10.30 -33.22 -39.25
N ALA A 130 11.57 -32.83 -39.34
CA ALA A 130 12.15 -32.12 -40.48
C ALA A 130 13.26 -32.92 -41.19
N LYS A 131 13.25 -34.25 -41.03
CA LYS A 131 14.08 -35.21 -41.76
C LYS A 131 13.17 -36.33 -42.27
#